data_AF-A0AAU9T8Y9-F1
#
_entry.id   AF-A0AAU9T8Y9-F1
#
_cell.length_a   1.000
_cell.length_b   1.000
_cell.length_c   1.000
_cell.angle_alpha   90.00
_cell.angle_beta   90.00
_cell.angle_gamma   90.00
#
_symmetry.space_group_name_H-M   'P 1'
#
loop_
_entity.id
_entity.type
_entity.pdbx_description
1 polymer ?
#
loop_
_entity_poly.entity_id
_entity_poly.type
_entity_poly.pdbx_seq_one_letter_code
_entity_poly.pdbx_strand_id
1 'polypeptide(L)'
;MSTSLGRSVKAHLQKLAMDRHRFSLQEGQIDVLQWKGHSVGVDQCRMKTGFILTGVGDKVMRLWSAESYKCLDEYSIPDSAPLIDFDFDESKRGMHSVRGVIYIGNGHWEEELHIPLNNLKESIQLD
;
A
#
# COMPACT_ATOMS: atom_id res chain seq x y z
N MET A 1 20.16 -2.70 -36.16
CA MET A 1 19.32 -1.50 -36.39
C MET A 1 17.87 -1.86 -36.08
N SER A 2 17.41 -1.64 -34.85
CA SER A 2 16.01 -1.87 -34.46
C SER A 2 15.26 -0.55 -34.65
N THR A 3 14.32 -0.56 -35.57
CA THR A 3 13.84 0.57 -36.36
C THR A 3 12.87 1.47 -35.58
N SER A 4 12.74 2.72 -36.02
CA SER A 4 11.85 3.77 -35.47
C SER A 4 10.42 3.31 -35.17
N LEU A 5 9.96 2.24 -35.82
CA LEU A 5 8.68 1.58 -35.62
C LEU A 5 8.50 1.05 -34.18
N GLY A 6 9.53 0.48 -33.55
CA GLY A 6 9.45 0.00 -32.17
C GLY A 6 9.29 1.13 -31.15
N ARG A 7 9.87 2.31 -31.45
CA ARG A 7 9.70 3.52 -30.63
C ARG A 7 8.30 4.12 -30.79
N SER A 8 7.74 4.03 -31.99
CA SER A 8 6.38 4.46 -32.33
C SER A 8 5.31 3.62 -31.61
N VAL A 9 5.44 2.29 -31.64
CA VAL A 9 4.49 1.37 -30.96
C VAL A 9 4.51 1.60 -29.44
N LYS A 10 5.68 1.73 -28.82
CA LYS A 10 5.79 2.01 -27.38
C LYS A 10 5.08 3.31 -26.99
N ALA A 11 5.28 4.39 -27.74
CA ALA A 11 4.62 5.66 -27.49
C ALA A 11 3.09 5.55 -27.62
N HIS A 12 2.62 4.78 -28.59
CA HIS A 12 1.19 4.55 -28.80
C HIS A 12 0.55 3.74 -27.66
N LEU A 13 1.21 2.65 -27.23
CA LEU A 13 0.77 1.84 -26.09
C LEU A 13 0.75 2.64 -24.79
N GLN A 14 1.77 3.48 -24.56
CA GLN A 14 1.82 4.37 -23.40
C GLN A 14 0.64 5.35 -23.40
N LYS A 15 0.35 5.97 -24.56
CA LYS A 15 -0.80 6.87 -24.70
C LYS A 15 -2.12 6.14 -24.42
N LEU A 16 -2.32 4.96 -25.01
CA LEU A 16 -3.52 4.15 -24.77
C LEU A 16 -3.71 3.78 -23.29
N ALA A 17 -2.62 3.40 -22.61
CA ALA A 17 -2.65 3.10 -21.18
C ALA A 17 -3.05 4.33 -20.34
N MET A 18 -2.48 5.50 -20.65
CA MET A 18 -2.81 6.75 -19.98
C MET A 18 -4.26 7.19 -20.23
N ASP A 19 -4.72 7.12 -21.48
CA ASP A 19 -6.09 7.47 -21.86
C ASP A 19 -7.07 6.54 -21.13
N ARG A 20 -6.83 5.23 -21.10
CA ARG A 20 -7.67 4.27 -20.38
C ARG A 20 -7.72 4.53 -18.88
N HIS A 21 -6.57 4.83 -18.26
CA HIS A 21 -6.54 5.17 -16.83
C HIS A 21 -7.31 6.46 -16.53
N ARG A 22 -7.17 7.48 -17.39
CA ARG A 22 -7.92 8.74 -17.30
C ARG A 22 -9.43 8.52 -17.42
N PHE A 23 -9.87 7.77 -18.42
CA PHE A 23 -11.29 7.45 -18.60
C PHE A 23 -11.86 6.66 -17.41
N SER A 24 -11.08 5.73 -16.86
CA SER A 24 -11.48 4.97 -15.66
C SER A 24 -11.75 5.86 -14.45
N LEU A 25 -11.09 7.02 -14.33
CA LEU A 25 -11.34 7.97 -13.24
C LEU A 25 -12.51 8.91 -13.52
N GLN A 26 -12.77 9.22 -14.80
CA GLN A 26 -13.82 10.18 -15.20
C GLN A 26 -15.20 9.53 -15.32
N GLU A 27 -15.26 8.32 -15.87
CA GLU A 27 -16.51 7.64 -16.23
C GLU A 27 -16.61 6.24 -15.62
N GLY A 28 -15.59 5.81 -14.86
CA GLY A 28 -15.61 4.53 -14.17
C GLY A 28 -16.65 4.52 -13.06
N GLN A 29 -17.26 3.35 -12.84
CA GLN A 29 -18.04 3.08 -11.65
C GLN A 29 -17.09 3.08 -10.44
N ILE A 30 -17.43 3.87 -9.41
CA ILE A 30 -16.66 3.94 -8.17
C ILE A 30 -17.40 3.13 -7.12
N ASP A 31 -16.76 2.06 -6.65
CA ASP A 31 -17.20 1.36 -5.45
C ASP A 31 -16.49 1.96 -4.24
N VAL A 32 -17.27 2.49 -3.30
CA VAL A 32 -16.74 3.06 -2.06
C VAL A 32 -16.83 2.02 -0.96
N LEU A 33 -15.68 1.56 -0.49
CA LEU A 33 -15.57 0.61 0.61
C LEU A 33 -15.11 1.35 1.86
N GLN A 34 -15.86 1.19 2.95
CA GLN A 34 -15.50 1.78 4.24
C GLN A 34 -14.78 0.74 5.09
N TRP A 35 -13.52 1.02 5.43
CA TRP A 35 -12.75 0.19 6.35
C TRP A 35 -12.83 0.79 7.75
N LYS A 36 -13.35 0.00 8.70
CA LYS A 36 -13.48 0.40 10.11
C LYS A 36 -12.42 -0.32 10.91
N GLY A 37 -11.64 0.43 11.70
CA GLY A 37 -10.58 -0.14 12.53
C GLY A 37 -10.02 0.89 13.50
N HIS A 38 -9.61 2.05 13.01
CA HIS A 38 -9.12 3.11 13.90
C HIS A 38 -10.23 3.63 14.80
N SER A 39 -9.91 3.76 16.09
CA SER A 39 -10.83 4.28 17.11
C SER A 39 -10.94 5.81 17.08
N VAL A 40 -10.06 6.48 16.33
CA VAL A 40 -10.05 7.92 16.08
C VAL A 40 -9.75 8.20 14.60
N GLY A 41 -9.74 9.49 14.23
CA GLY A 41 -9.42 9.91 12.86
C GLY A 41 -8.00 9.51 12.45
N VAL A 42 -7.87 9.06 11.19
CA VAL A 42 -6.60 8.75 10.53
C VAL A 42 -6.14 10.00 9.78
N ASP A 43 -4.90 10.42 9.97
CA ASP A 43 -4.30 11.53 9.21
C ASP A 43 -3.19 11.06 8.24
N GLN A 44 -2.80 9.77 8.29
CA GLN A 44 -1.78 9.20 7.42
C GLN A 44 -2.19 7.88 6.76
N CYS A 45 -1.90 7.79 5.46
CA CYS A 45 -2.16 6.63 4.62
C CYS A 45 -1.08 6.52 3.54
N ARG A 46 -0.50 5.32 3.39
CA ARG A 46 0.46 4.98 2.33
C ARG A 46 -0.05 3.73 1.61
N MET A 47 0.03 3.72 0.27
CA MET A 47 -0.35 2.56 -0.54
C MET A 47 0.84 2.11 -1.39
N LYS A 48 1.11 0.80 -1.42
CA LYS A 48 2.16 0.21 -2.25
C LYS A 48 1.84 -1.25 -2.57
N THR A 49 1.93 -1.61 -3.85
CA THR A 49 1.74 -2.98 -4.36
C THR A 49 0.52 -3.73 -3.81
N GLY A 50 -0.64 -3.07 -3.78
CA GLY A 50 -1.88 -3.69 -3.30
C GLY A 50 -2.01 -3.80 -1.78
N PHE A 51 -1.07 -3.22 -1.02
CA PHE A 51 -1.19 -3.02 0.42
C PHE A 51 -1.41 -1.56 0.75
N ILE A 52 -2.16 -1.32 1.81
CA ILE A 52 -2.39 0.02 2.36
C ILE A 52 -1.98 -0.03 3.83
N LEU A 53 -1.17 0.94 4.25
CA LEU A 53 -0.77 1.12 5.63
C LEU A 53 -1.38 2.43 6.11
N THR A 54 -2.20 2.35 7.15
CA THR A 54 -2.79 3.51 7.81
C THR A 54 -2.23 3.63 9.21
N GLY A 55 -2.14 4.85 9.71
CA GLY A 55 -1.70 5.10 11.06
C GLY A 55 -2.15 6.47 11.54
N VAL A 56 -2.02 6.65 12.85
CA VAL A 56 -2.20 7.88 13.64
C VAL A 56 -3.50 7.97 14.42
N GLY A 57 -3.37 8.59 15.60
CA GLY A 57 -4.41 8.98 16.52
C GLY A 57 -4.65 7.94 17.62
N ASP A 58 -4.83 6.67 17.27
CA ASP A 58 -5.06 5.58 18.23
C ASP A 58 -3.78 4.82 18.59
N LYS A 59 -2.63 5.31 18.13
CA LYS A 59 -1.31 4.69 18.30
C LYS A 59 -1.24 3.25 17.77
N VAL A 60 -2.07 2.91 16.79
CA VAL A 60 -2.03 1.63 16.09
C VAL A 60 -1.81 1.91 14.61
N MET A 61 -0.86 1.21 13.99
CA MET A 61 -0.77 1.13 12.53
C MET A 61 -1.50 -0.11 12.05
N ARG A 62 -2.24 0.01 10.95
CA ARG A 62 -3.00 -1.11 10.38
C ARG A 62 -2.59 -1.33 8.95
N LEU A 63 -2.26 -2.59 8.65
CA LEU A 63 -1.98 -3.05 7.31
C LEU A 63 -3.24 -3.66 6.71
N TRP A 64 -3.58 -3.26 5.50
CA TRP A 64 -4.76 -3.69 4.79
C TRP A 64 -4.41 -4.27 3.42
N SER A 65 -5.20 -5.24 2.97
CA SER A 65 -5.19 -5.68 1.57
C SER A 65 -6.12 -4.79 0.74
N ALA A 66 -5.61 -4.21 -0.35
CA ALA A 66 -6.42 -3.51 -1.34
C ALA A 66 -7.23 -4.45 -2.24
N GLU A 67 -6.91 -5.75 -2.22
CA GLU A 67 -7.63 -6.78 -2.99
C GLU A 67 -8.81 -7.35 -2.20
N SER A 68 -8.57 -7.81 -0.97
CA SER A 68 -9.61 -8.43 -0.15
C SER A 68 -10.35 -7.45 0.75
N TYR A 69 -9.87 -6.21 0.86
CA TYR A 69 -10.44 -5.16 1.71
C TYR A 69 -10.44 -5.51 3.20
N LYS A 70 -9.59 -6.45 3.62
CA LYS A 70 -9.45 -6.92 5.01
C LYS A 70 -8.24 -6.27 5.69
N CYS A 71 -8.36 -6.06 7.01
CA CYS A 71 -7.22 -5.78 7.87
C CYS A 71 -6.37 -7.05 8.00
N LEU A 72 -5.10 -6.95 7.66
CA LEU A 72 -4.15 -8.06 7.66
C LEU A 72 -3.36 -8.15 8.96
N ASP A 73 -3.02 -6.99 9.53
CA ASP A 73 -2.20 -6.90 10.74
C ASP A 73 -2.36 -5.55 11.45
N GLU A 74 -2.03 -5.53 12.74
CA GLU A 74 -2.03 -4.33 13.60
C GLU A 74 -0.72 -4.20 14.39
N TYR A 75 -0.13 -3.02 14.36
CA TYR A 75 1.13 -2.72 15.05
C TYR A 75 0.90 -1.61 16.07
N SER A 76 1.08 -1.94 17.35
CA SER A 76 0.97 -0.96 18.44
C SER A 76 2.23 -0.11 18.51
N ILE A 77 2.07 1.21 18.39
CA ILE A 77 3.16 2.16 18.55
C ILE A 77 3.34 2.44 20.05
N PRO A 78 4.57 2.37 20.57
CA PRO A 78 4.85 2.72 21.96
C PRO A 78 4.36 4.12 22.34
N ASP A 79 3.88 4.26 23.58
CA ASP A 79 3.35 5.52 24.11
C ASP A 79 4.35 6.69 24.18
N SER A 80 5.63 6.43 23.90
CA SER A 80 6.76 7.30 24.20
C SER A 80 6.89 8.53 23.31
N ALA A 81 6.19 8.61 22.16
CA ALA A 81 6.04 9.84 21.39
C ALA A 81 5.00 9.75 20.26
N PRO A 82 4.55 10.90 19.71
CA PRO A 82 3.61 10.91 18.59
C PRO A 82 4.24 10.32 17.33
N LEU A 83 3.46 9.50 16.61
CA LEU A 83 3.76 9.08 15.25
C LEU A 83 3.79 10.33 14.35
N ILE A 84 4.96 10.63 13.76
CA ILE A 84 5.14 11.81 12.89
C ILE A 84 4.96 11.44 11.43
N ASP A 85 5.54 10.33 10.99
CA ASP A 85 5.40 9.84 9.62
C ASP A 85 5.71 8.34 9.59
N PHE A 86 5.27 7.65 8.55
CA PHE A 86 5.76 6.33 8.22
C PHE A 86 5.86 6.13 6.72
N ASP A 87 6.84 5.33 6.31
CA ASP A 87 6.97 4.85 4.95
C ASP A 87 7.23 3.35 4.95
N PHE A 88 6.88 2.67 3.85
CA PHE A 88 7.18 1.28 3.71
C PHE A 88 7.66 0.89 2.31
N ASP A 89 8.65 0.00 2.27
CA ASP A 89 9.17 -0.57 1.03
C ASP A 89 9.12 -2.09 1.04
N GLU A 90 8.96 -2.66 -0.14
CA GLU A 90 9.24 -4.07 -0.34
C GLU A 90 10.75 -4.25 -0.18
N SER A 91 11.17 -4.94 0.86
CA SER A 91 12.59 -5.23 0.98
C SER A 91 12.98 -6.14 -0.19
N LYS A 92 14.15 -5.89 -0.80
CA LYS A 92 14.70 -6.79 -1.83
C LYS A 92 14.96 -8.23 -1.34
N ARG A 93 14.82 -8.49 -0.03
CA ARG A 93 14.96 -9.82 0.57
C ARG A 93 13.62 -10.56 0.51
N GLY A 94 13.19 -10.85 -0.71
CA GLY A 94 12.02 -11.69 -0.98
C GLY A 94 10.69 -10.93 -0.90
N MET A 95 9.76 -11.37 -1.75
CA MET A 95 8.37 -10.92 -1.95
C MET A 95 7.48 -11.07 -0.69
N HIS A 96 8.05 -11.08 0.52
CA HIS A 96 7.46 -11.59 1.77
C HIS A 96 7.84 -10.77 3.03
N SER A 97 8.44 -9.58 2.89
CA SER A 97 8.74 -8.69 4.02
C SER A 97 8.57 -7.23 3.60
N VAL A 98 7.75 -6.49 4.35
CA VAL A 98 7.57 -5.04 4.16
C VAL A 98 8.34 -4.34 5.26
N ARG A 99 9.36 -3.57 4.88
CA ARG A 99 10.09 -2.76 5.85
C ARG A 99 9.32 -1.48 6.07
N GLY A 100 8.76 -1.31 7.26
CA GLY A 100 8.18 -0.05 7.72
C GLY A 100 9.23 0.78 8.43
N VAL A 101 9.38 2.05 8.06
CA VAL A 101 10.15 3.02 8.84
C VAL A 101 9.16 3.93 9.52
N ILE A 102 9.28 4.05 10.84
CA ILE A 102 8.38 4.86 11.67
C ILE A 102 9.19 6.05 12.22
N TYR A 103 8.75 7.25 11.88
CA TYR A 103 9.32 8.49 12.41
C TYR A 103 8.54 8.90 13.64
N ILE A 104 9.23 9.03 14.78
CA ILE A 104 8.65 9.41 16.06
C ILE A 104 9.36 10.67 16.57
N GLY A 105 8.64 11.58 17.24
CA GLY A 105 9.17 12.92 17.62
C GLY A 105 10.43 12.98 18.48
N ASN A 106 10.91 11.84 18.99
CA ASN A 106 12.14 11.74 19.78
C ASN A 106 13.26 10.91 19.08
N GLY A 107 13.11 10.53 17.80
CA GLY A 107 14.13 9.77 17.05
C GLY A 107 13.59 8.89 15.91
N HIS A 108 14.50 8.23 15.19
CA HIS A 108 14.16 7.23 14.17
C HIS A 108 13.91 5.87 14.82
N TRP A 109 12.79 5.23 14.49
CA TRP A 109 12.50 3.85 14.87
C TRP A 109 12.35 3.02 13.60
N GLU A 110 13.28 2.09 13.36
CA GLU A 110 13.20 1.14 12.26
C GLU A 110 12.74 -0.20 12.83
N GLU A 111 11.57 -0.67 12.41
CA GLU A 111 11.05 -1.99 12.75
C GLU A 111 10.71 -2.75 11.47
N GLU A 112 11.21 -3.98 11.34
CA GLU A 112 10.90 -4.80 10.18
C GLU A 112 9.52 -5.45 10.37
N LEU A 113 8.52 -4.94 9.66
CA LEU A 113 7.15 -5.47 9.71
C LEU A 113 7.06 -6.74 8.87
N HIS A 114 7.04 -7.89 9.53
CA HIS A 114 6.92 -9.16 8.83
C HIS A 114 5.46 -9.46 8.50
N ILE A 115 5.07 -9.39 7.22
CA ILE A 115 3.75 -9.81 6.76
C ILE A 115 3.72 -11.34 6.62
N PRO A 116 2.89 -12.08 7.39
CA PRO A 116 2.85 -13.53 7.29
C PRO A 116 2.23 -13.98 5.96
N LEU A 117 2.89 -14.93 5.28
CA LEU A 117 2.44 -15.60 4.04
C LEU A 117 1.01 -16.18 4.10
N ASN A 118 0.48 -16.43 5.29
CA ASN A 118 -0.83 -17.05 5.48
C ASN A 118 -1.99 -16.17 4.98
N ASN A 119 -1.78 -14.85 4.86
CA ASN A 119 -2.76 -13.91 4.34
C ASN A 119 -2.74 -13.79 2.79
N LEU A 120 -1.72 -14.34 2.12
CA LEU A 120 -1.61 -14.41 0.65
C LEU A 120 -2.17 -15.72 0.07
N LYS A 121 -2.47 -16.73 0.91
CA LYS A 121 -2.99 -18.02 0.44
C LYS A 121 -4.49 -18.01 0.14
N GLU A 122 -5.23 -16.97 0.50
CA GLU A 122 -6.63 -16.80 0.07
C GLU A 122 -6.77 -16.24 -1.35
N SER A 123 -5.69 -15.78 -2.01
CA SER A 123 -5.74 -15.21 -3.38
C SER A 123 -5.24 -16.15 -4.50
N ILE A 124 -5.01 -17.43 -4.22
CA ILE A 124 -4.69 -18.44 -5.24
C ILE A 124 -5.54 -19.71 -5.04
N GLN A 125 -6.85 -19.55 -5.10
CA GLN A 125 -7.71 -20.57 -5.70
C GLN A 125 -8.32 -19.96 -6.96
N LEU A 126 -7.68 -20.24 -8.09
CA LEU A 126 -8.25 -20.04 -9.41
C LEU A 126 -9.19 -21.23 -9.67
N ASP A 127 -10.48 -20.95 -9.86
CA ASP A 127 -11.35 -21.79 -10.69
C ASP A 127 -11.13 -21.46 -12.18
#